data_AF-A0A4P6ZZV9-F1
#
_entry.id   AF-A0A4P6ZZV9-F1
#
_cell.length_a   1.000
_cell.length_b   1.000
_cell.length_c   1.000
_cell.angle_alpha   90.00
_cell.angle_beta   90.00
_cell.angle_gamma   90.00
#
_symmetry.space_group_name_H-M   'P 1'
#
loop_
_entity.id
_entity.type
_entity.pdbx_description
1 polymer ?
#
loop_
_entity_poly.entity_id
_entity_poly.type
_entity_poly.pdbx_seq_one_letter_code
_entity_poly.pdbx_strand_id
1 'polypeptide(L)'
;MTFSQFVSDTGELTDYLIKRFNKEKIFLAGHSWGSLIGLKTVSENPEKFYSYIGLSQIVSWTENDRLGLLWTKKEAKIRNNKKAMHELNSVGEPPFNKNFKQWGVLRKWQQRFGTIIHSDELIKGPSLCLLPRILVTLVVR
;
A
#
# COMPACT_ATOMS: atom_id res chain seq x y z
N MET A 1 7.82 -0.94 -18.79
CA MET A 1 6.50 -1.11 -18.14
C MET A 1 6.02 0.25 -17.69
N THR A 2 4.79 0.64 -18.03
CA THR A 2 4.20 1.94 -17.65
C THR A 2 2.89 1.70 -16.91
N PHE A 3 2.45 2.67 -16.11
CA PHE A 3 1.17 2.58 -15.41
C PHE A 3 0.00 2.33 -16.38
N SER A 4 -0.06 3.08 -17.49
CA SER A 4 -1.09 2.90 -18.52
C SER A 4 -1.06 1.51 -19.14
N GLN A 5 0.12 0.90 -19.32
CA GLN A 5 0.21 -0.47 -19.81
C GLN A 5 -0.44 -1.45 -18.84
N PHE A 6 -0.15 -1.35 -17.53
CA PHE A 6 -0.78 -2.24 -16.54
C PHE A 6 -2.30 -2.10 -16.48
N VAL A 7 -2.82 -0.88 -16.67
CA VAL A 7 -4.27 -0.64 -16.73
C VAL A 7 -4.87 -1.30 -17.98
N SER A 8 -4.22 -1.14 -19.14
CA SER A 8 -4.62 -1.79 -20.40
C SER A 8 -4.60 -3.31 -20.28
N ASP A 9 -3.50 -3.88 -19.79
CA ASP A 9 -3.33 -5.33 -19.61
C ASP A 9 -4.39 -5.89 -18.67
N THR A 10 -4.75 -5.15 -17.62
CA THR A 10 -5.83 -5.56 -16.69
C THR A 10 -7.19 -5.55 -17.38
N GLY A 11 -7.45 -4.59 -18.27
CA GLY A 11 -8.65 -4.54 -19.10
C GLY A 11 -8.73 -5.72 -20.07
N GLU A 12 -7.65 -6.02 -20.78
CA GLU A 12 -7.57 -7.16 -21.71
C GLU A 12 -7.76 -8.50 -20.99
N LEU A 13 -7.13 -8.66 -19.82
CA LEU A 13 -7.31 -9.84 -19.00
C LEU A 13 -8.76 -9.95 -18.50
N THR A 14 -9.40 -8.83 -18.15
CA THR A 14 -10.82 -8.79 -17.76
C THR A 14 -11.71 -9.32 -18.88
N ASP A 15 -11.53 -8.82 -20.11
CA ASP A 15 -12.30 -9.26 -21.28
C ASP A 15 -12.09 -10.75 -21.57
N TYR A 16 -10.84 -11.21 -21.47
CA TYR A 16 -10.50 -12.62 -21.60
C TYR A 16 -11.24 -13.49 -20.56
N LEU A 17 -11.26 -13.08 -19.30
CA LEU A 17 -11.89 -13.83 -18.21
C LEU A 17 -13.42 -13.84 -18.33
N ILE A 18 -14.04 -12.71 -18.66
CA ILE A 18 -15.49 -12.59 -18.96
C ILE A 18 -15.88 -13.61 -20.04
N LYS A 19 -15.15 -13.63 -21.16
CA LYS A 19 -15.38 -14.56 -22.27
C LYS A 19 -15.13 -16.01 -21.87
N ARG A 20 -14.01 -16.29 -21.21
CA ARG A 20 -13.59 -17.65 -20.83
C ARG A 20 -14.60 -18.32 -19.88
N PHE A 21 -15.14 -17.56 -18.94
CA PHE A 21 -16.04 -18.08 -17.91
C PHE A 21 -17.52 -17.80 -18.18
N ASN A 22 -17.84 -17.28 -19.38
CA ASN A 22 -19.20 -16.93 -19.81
C ASN A 22 -19.94 -16.09 -18.76
N LYS A 23 -19.30 -15.02 -18.30
CA LYS A 23 -19.87 -14.06 -17.34
C LYS A 23 -20.22 -12.76 -18.07
N GLU A 24 -21.17 -12.01 -17.53
CA GLU A 24 -21.48 -10.66 -18.02
C GLU A 24 -20.47 -9.64 -17.47
N LYS A 25 -20.12 -9.78 -16.18
CA LYS A 25 -19.16 -8.93 -15.45
C LYS A 25 -18.36 -9.78 -14.45
N ILE A 26 -17.30 -9.21 -13.87
CA ILE A 26 -16.51 -9.84 -12.80
C ILE A 26 -16.36 -8.92 -11.58
N PHE A 27 -15.88 -9.47 -10.47
CA PHE A 27 -15.44 -8.69 -9.31
C PHE A 27 -13.94 -8.42 -9.42
N LEU A 28 -13.49 -7.21 -9.08
CA LEU A 28 -12.07 -6.86 -9.07
C LEU A 28 -11.60 -6.51 -7.66
N ALA A 29 -10.56 -7.18 -7.19
CA ALA A 29 -9.89 -6.83 -5.94
C ALA A 29 -8.53 -6.19 -6.23
N GLY A 30 -8.34 -4.94 -5.80
CA GLY A 30 -7.09 -4.20 -5.92
C GLY A 30 -6.35 -4.18 -4.58
N HIS A 31 -5.17 -4.80 -4.52
CA HIS A 31 -4.35 -4.84 -3.30
C HIS A 31 -3.09 -3.98 -3.44
N SER A 32 -2.79 -3.15 -2.43
CA SER A 32 -1.55 -2.35 -2.39
C SER A 32 -1.39 -1.51 -3.67
N TRP A 33 -0.25 -1.54 -4.35
CA TRP A 33 -0.07 -0.84 -5.63
C TRP A 33 -1.07 -1.25 -6.72
N GLY A 34 -1.54 -2.51 -6.69
CA GLY A 34 -2.60 -2.99 -7.57
C GLY A 34 -3.94 -2.29 -7.37
N SER A 35 -4.17 -1.61 -6.23
CA SER A 35 -5.35 -0.78 -6.02
C SER A 35 -5.38 0.45 -6.94
N LEU A 36 -4.22 1.04 -7.28
CA LEU A 36 -4.16 2.15 -8.24
C LEU A 36 -4.54 1.68 -9.64
N ILE A 37 -4.04 0.51 -10.05
CA ILE A 37 -4.39 -0.11 -11.33
C ILE A 37 -5.87 -0.45 -11.34
N GLY A 38 -6.35 -1.21 -10.35
CA GLY A 38 -7.73 -1.67 -10.29
C GLY A 38 -8.74 -0.54 -10.24
N LEU A 39 -8.50 0.50 -9.44
CA LEU A 39 -9.38 1.66 -9.37
C LEU A 39 -9.43 2.41 -10.71
N LYS A 40 -8.29 2.54 -11.40
CA LYS A 40 -8.23 3.16 -12.73
C LYS A 40 -8.96 2.31 -13.78
N THR A 41 -8.71 1.00 -13.81
CA THR A 41 -9.37 0.08 -14.75
C THR A 41 -10.89 0.09 -14.58
N VAL A 42 -11.39 0.06 -13.34
CA VAL A 42 -12.85 0.09 -13.05
C VAL A 42 -13.44 1.45 -13.42
N SER A 43 -12.73 2.55 -13.16
CA SER A 43 -13.17 3.88 -13.57
C SER A 43 -13.29 4.02 -15.09
N GLU A 44 -12.47 3.31 -15.87
CA GLU A 44 -12.47 3.37 -17.33
C GLU A 44 -13.43 2.37 -17.98
N ASN A 45 -13.79 1.29 -17.29
CA ASN A 45 -14.63 0.22 -17.81
C ASN A 45 -15.70 -0.22 -16.79
N PRO A 46 -16.52 0.69 -16.23
CA PRO A 46 -17.45 0.37 -15.15
C PRO A 46 -18.48 -0.69 -15.53
N GLU A 47 -18.78 -0.84 -16.82
CA GLU A 47 -19.68 -1.85 -17.36
C GLU A 47 -19.16 -3.28 -17.19
N LYS A 48 -17.84 -3.49 -17.06
CA LYS A 48 -17.23 -4.83 -16.97
C LYS A 48 -17.20 -5.41 -15.55
N PHE A 49 -17.55 -4.62 -14.54
CA PHE A 49 -17.39 -5.00 -13.14
C PHE A 49 -18.70 -4.94 -12.34
N TYR A 50 -18.93 -5.94 -11.50
CA TYR A 50 -20.02 -5.89 -10.52
C TYR A 50 -19.66 -5.01 -9.32
N SER A 51 -18.42 -5.09 -8.86
CA SER A 51 -17.90 -4.30 -7.74
C SER A 51 -16.37 -4.30 -7.73
N TYR A 52 -15.82 -3.29 -7.06
CA TYR A 52 -14.40 -3.14 -6.78
C TYR A 52 -14.14 -3.25 -5.27
N ILE A 53 -13.13 -4.03 -4.90
CA ILE A 53 -12.73 -4.28 -3.52
C ILE A 53 -11.29 -3.75 -3.33
N GLY A 54 -11.15 -2.64 -2.61
CA GLY A 54 -9.85 -2.08 -2.26
C GLY A 54 -9.28 -2.72 -1.00
N LEU A 55 -8.10 -3.33 -1.10
CA LEU A 55 -7.37 -3.94 0.02
C LEU A 55 -6.06 -3.20 0.24
N SER A 56 -5.80 -2.67 1.43
CA SER A 56 -4.61 -1.83 1.68
C SER A 56 -4.45 -0.74 0.62
N GLN A 57 -5.57 -0.09 0.27
CA GLN A 57 -5.65 0.77 -0.90
C GLN A 57 -4.81 2.03 -0.76
N ILE A 58 -4.10 2.38 -1.83
CA ILE A 58 -3.40 3.64 -1.95
C ILE A 58 -4.39 4.69 -2.47
N VAL A 59 -4.66 5.72 -1.67
CA VAL A 59 -5.51 6.86 -2.06
C VAL A 59 -4.66 8.06 -2.41
N SER A 60 -3.78 8.49 -1.51
CA SER A 60 -2.79 9.53 -1.75
C SER A 60 -1.47 9.16 -1.09
N TRP A 61 -0.48 8.82 -1.92
CA TRP A 61 0.82 8.40 -1.44
C TRP A 61 1.55 9.56 -0.73
N THR A 62 1.54 10.73 -1.35
CA THR A 62 2.17 11.94 -0.81
C THR A 62 1.55 12.37 0.52
N GLU A 63 0.22 12.35 0.63
CA GLU A 63 -0.45 12.74 1.87
C GLU A 63 -0.22 11.71 2.98
N ASN A 64 -0.24 10.42 2.64
CA ASN A 64 0.11 9.35 3.57
C ASN A 64 1.51 9.58 4.18
N ASP A 65 2.49 9.95 3.36
CA ASP A 65 3.85 10.21 3.84
C ASP A 65 3.95 11.48 4.67
N ARG A 66 3.18 12.53 4.30
CA ARG A 66 3.17 13.79 5.05
C ARG A 66 2.63 13.56 6.44
N LEU A 67 1.48 12.89 6.55
CA LEU A 67 0.88 12.52 7.82
C LEU A 67 1.79 11.56 8.61
N GLY A 68 2.40 10.58 7.93
CA GLY A 68 3.35 9.66 8.53
C GLY A 68 4.57 10.38 9.11
N LEU A 69 5.14 11.35 8.40
CA LEU A 69 6.27 12.15 8.85
C LEU A 69 5.89 13.03 10.03
N LEU A 70 4.75 13.71 9.97
CA LEU A 70 4.23 14.54 11.06
C LEU A 70 4.05 13.74 12.35
N TRP A 71 3.40 12.58 12.24
CA TRP A 71 3.21 11.67 13.37
C TRP A 71 4.55 11.19 13.92
N THR A 72 5.48 10.77 13.06
CA THR A 72 6.78 10.22 13.50
C THR A 72 7.65 11.28 14.17
N LYS A 73 7.63 12.53 13.68
CA LYS A 73 8.29 13.68 14.33
C LYS A 73 7.66 13.99 15.68
N LYS A 74 6.32 13.99 15.77
CA LYS A 74 5.62 14.18 17.05
C LYS A 74 6.04 13.13 18.07
N GLU A 75 6.14 11.87 17.64
CA GLU A 75 6.49 10.78 18.54
C GLU A 75 7.97 10.78 18.95
N ALA A 76 8.86 11.13 18.02
CA ALA A 76 10.26 11.37 18.36
C ALA A 76 10.44 12.48 19.41
N LYS A 77 9.61 13.53 19.35
CA LYS A 77 9.59 14.60 20.35
C LYS A 77 9.11 14.09 21.72
N ILE A 78 8.00 13.34 21.77
CA ILE A 78 7.45 12.77 23.02
C ILE A 78 8.48 11.86 23.71
N ARG A 79 9.19 11.04 22.92
CA ARG A 79 10.22 10.11 23.42
C ARG A 79 11.58 10.77 23.70
N ASN A 80 11.71 12.09 23.56
CA ASN A 80 12.98 12.82 23.63
C ASN A 80 14.09 12.23 22.74
N ASN A 81 13.74 11.64 21.60
CA ASN A 81 14.67 10.95 20.72
C ASN A 81 15.33 11.94 19.74
N LYS A 82 16.43 12.56 20.17
CA LYS A 82 17.18 13.56 19.39
C LYS A 82 17.71 13.00 18.06
N LYS A 83 18.14 11.73 18.02
CA LYS A 83 18.62 11.08 16.79
C LYS A 83 17.50 10.95 15.76
N ALA A 84 16.32 10.50 16.19
CA ALA A 84 15.16 10.39 15.32
C ALA A 84 14.74 11.76 14.78
N MET A 85 14.65 12.78 15.63
CA MET A 85 14.32 14.14 15.19
C MET A 85 15.29 14.68 14.15
N HIS A 86 16.60 14.50 14.36
CA HIS A 86 17.62 14.95 13.42
C HIS A 86 17.46 14.27 12.04
N GLU A 87 17.36 12.94 12.03
CA GLU A 87 17.22 12.19 10.78
C GLU A 87 15.88 12.49 10.08
N LEU A 88 14.77 12.59 10.80
CA LEU A 88 13.45 12.91 10.23
C LEU A 88 13.35 14.35 9.72
N ASN A 89 14.16 15.28 10.23
CA ASN A 89 14.25 16.61 9.65
C ASN A 89 15.11 16.64 8.37
N SER A 90 16.05 15.70 8.23
CA SER A 90 16.94 15.64 7.06
C SER A 90 16.25 15.19 5.77
N VAL A 91 15.09 14.54 5.85
CA VAL A 91 14.40 13.99 4.67
C VAL A 91 13.59 15.02 3.88
N GLY A 92 13.34 16.21 4.43
CA GLY A 92 12.45 17.21 3.84
C GLY A 92 10.97 16.82 3.88
N GLU A 93 10.15 17.47 3.05
CA GLU A 93 8.72 17.17 2.92
C GLU A 93 8.45 16.28 1.69
N PRO A 94 7.41 15.42 1.72
CA PRO A 94 6.94 14.69 0.53
C PRO A 94 6.52 15.64 -0.60
N PRO A 95 6.53 15.18 -1.88
CA PRO A 95 6.79 13.81 -2.31
C PRO A 95 8.28 13.47 -2.25
N PHE A 96 8.60 12.33 -1.63
CA PHE A 96 9.97 11.81 -1.50
C PHE A 96 10.49 11.23 -2.83
N ASN A 97 10.57 12.08 -3.84
CA ASN A 97 10.91 11.71 -5.22
C ASN A 97 12.41 11.86 -5.54
N LYS A 98 13.21 12.40 -4.62
CA LYS A 98 14.65 12.65 -4.85
C LYS A 98 15.48 11.39 -4.61
N ASN A 99 15.18 10.65 -3.55
CA ASN A 99 15.94 9.46 -3.17
C ASN A 99 15.12 8.50 -2.30
N PHE A 100 15.24 7.18 -2.56
CA PHE A 100 14.75 6.11 -1.69
C PHE A 100 15.23 6.21 -0.24
N LYS A 101 16.34 6.91 0.04
CA LYS A 101 16.77 7.21 1.41
C LYS A 101 15.74 8.00 2.22
N GLN A 102 14.99 8.91 1.60
CA GLN A 102 13.95 9.69 2.28
C GLN A 102 12.89 8.75 2.87
N TRP A 103 12.42 7.82 2.04
CA TRP A 103 11.55 6.72 2.41
C TRP A 103 12.15 5.84 3.52
N GLY A 104 13.40 5.42 3.34
CA GLY A 104 14.08 4.53 4.28
C GLY A 104 14.18 5.12 5.70
N VAL A 105 14.46 6.41 5.82
CA VAL A 105 14.52 7.09 7.12
C VAL A 105 13.15 7.14 7.79
N LEU A 106 12.09 7.53 7.07
CA LEU A 106 10.74 7.55 7.63
C LEU A 106 10.32 6.14 8.09
N ARG A 107 10.46 5.13 7.21
CA ARG A 107 10.06 3.74 7.51
C ARG A 107 10.84 3.14 8.67
N LYS A 108 12.14 3.44 8.78
CA LYS A 108 12.98 3.01 9.92
C LYS A 108 12.42 3.49 11.26
N TRP A 109 12.03 4.76 11.36
CA TRP A 109 11.51 5.32 12.61
C TRP A 109 10.08 4.90 12.90
N GLN A 110 9.23 4.81 11.86
CA GLN A 110 7.88 4.23 11.97
C GLN A 110 7.92 2.80 12.52
N GLN A 111 8.84 1.96 12.04
CA GLN A 111 9.02 0.61 12.57
C GLN A 111 9.47 0.63 14.04
N ARG A 112 10.47 1.46 14.38
CA ARG A 112 10.96 1.59 15.77
C ARG A 112 9.93 2.14 16.75
N PHE A 113 8.98 2.93 16.27
CA PHE A 113 7.89 3.47 17.09
C PHE A 113 6.62 2.62 17.07
N GLY A 114 6.60 1.52 16.33
CA GLY A 114 5.53 0.52 16.38
C GLY A 114 4.35 0.76 15.44
N THR A 115 4.48 1.60 14.41
CA THR A 115 3.34 1.94 13.52
C THR A 115 3.20 1.08 12.27
N ILE A 116 4.19 0.23 11.98
CA ILE A 116 4.17 -0.66 10.80
C ILE A 116 3.60 -2.02 11.19
N ILE A 117 4.05 -2.55 12.33
CA ILE A 117 3.51 -3.75 12.95
C ILE A 117 3.24 -3.34 14.39
N HIS A 118 1.96 -3.24 14.72
CA HIS A 118 1.55 -3.01 16.10
C HIS A 118 1.78 -4.31 16.88
N SER A 119 2.37 -4.17 18.06
CA SER A 119 2.46 -5.26 19.01
C SER A 119 2.27 -4.72 20.42
N ASP A 120 1.43 -5.38 21.20
CA ASP A 120 1.19 -5.11 22.61
C ASP A 120 1.14 -6.43 23.40
N GLU A 121 0.72 -6.36 24.66
CA GLU A 121 0.64 -7.54 25.53
C GLU A 121 -0.33 -8.61 25.02
N LEU A 122 -1.36 -8.22 24.25
CA LEU A 122 -2.39 -9.08 23.70
C LEU A 122 -2.09 -9.49 22.25
N ILE A 123 -1.44 -8.60 21.49
CA ILE A 123 -1.14 -8.75 20.07
C ILE A 123 0.37 -8.90 19.92
N LYS A 124 0.85 -10.13 19.80
CA LYS A 124 2.24 -10.38 19.42
C LYS A 124 2.40 -10.19 17.91
N GLY A 125 3.28 -9.28 17.51
CA GLY A 125 3.64 -9.12 16.09
C GLY A 125 4.15 -10.45 15.50
N PRO A 126 3.99 -10.68 14.19
CA PRO A 126 4.50 -11.90 13.56
C PRO A 126 6.00 -12.03 13.83
N SER A 127 6.41 -13.15 14.43
CA SER A 127 7.81 -13.52 14.48
C SER A 127 8.32 -13.69 13.05
N LEU A 128 9.60 -13.38 12.78
CA LEU A 128 10.18 -13.54 11.44
C LEU A 128 9.96 -14.95 10.85
N CYS A 129 9.72 -15.97 11.68
CA CYS A 129 9.41 -17.34 11.29
C CYS A 129 8.03 -17.56 10.63
N LEU A 130 7.07 -16.63 10.74
CA LEU A 130 5.69 -16.83 10.25
C LEU A 130 5.38 -16.16 8.90
N LEU A 131 6.28 -15.31 8.40
CA LEU A 131 6.10 -14.57 7.14
C LEU A 131 5.78 -15.44 5.90
N PRO A 132 6.31 -16.67 5.74
CA PRO A 132 5.98 -17.49 4.57
C PRO A 132 4.53 -17.99 4.53
N ARG A 133 3.82 -18.04 5.67
CA ARG A 133 2.46 -18.61 5.75
C ARG A 133 1.34 -17.64 5.38
N ILE A 134 1.58 -16.33 5.49
CA ILE A 134 0.55 -15.30 5.25
C ILE A 134 0.41 -14.96 3.76
N LEU A 135 1.42 -15.25 2.94
CA LEU A 135 1.47 -14.88 1.51
C LEU A 135 0.63 -15.76 0.58
N VAL A 136 0.05 -16.86 1.06
CA VAL A 136 -0.73 -17.79 0.22
C VAL A 136 -2.11 -18.01 0.82
N THR A 137 -3.06 -17.14 0.48
CA THR A 137 -4.49 -17.48 0.57
C THR A 137 -5.17 -16.93 -0.68
N LEU A 138 -5.11 -17.72 -1.75
CA LEU A 138 -5.96 -17.56 -2.92
C LEU A 138 -7.32 -18.16 -2.60
N VAL A 139 -8.32 -17.31 -2.33
CA VAL A 139 -9.72 -17.74 -2.33
C VAL A 139 -10.21 -17.58 -3.77
N VAL A 140 -10.28 -18.70 -4.48
CA VAL A 140 -11.01 -18.80 -5.75
C VAL A 140 -12.38 -19.37 -5.42
N ARG A 141 -13.44 -18.64 -5.73
CA ARG A 141 -14.80 -19.18 -5.88
C ARG A 141 -15.23 -19.00 -7.32
#